data_AF-A0A172Z9K6-F1
#
_entry.id   AF-A0A172Z9K6-F1
#
_cell.length_a   1.000
_cell.length_b   1.000
_cell.length_c   1.000
_cell.angle_alpha   90.00
_cell.angle_beta   90.00
_cell.angle_gamma   90.00
#
_symmetry.space_group_name_H-M   'P 1'
#
loop_
_entity.id
_entity.type
_entity.pdbx_description
1 polymer ?
#
loop_
_entity_poly.entity_id
_entity_poly.type
_entity_poly.pdbx_seq_one_letter_code
_entity_poly.pdbx_strand_id
1 'polypeptide(L)'
;MIKQSLELTRTEANGPTYRPHLELLDRVSGESFEAIKAKCEVDGWLIHSWSVSEQLPYDEGYAAAAAGNDSDTNPYAEHFWKHNEWWRGWDSHRESSDFT
;
A
#
# COMPACT_ATOMS: atom_id res chain seq x y z
N MET A 1 -5.29 10.71 14.64
CA MET A 1 -4.85 11.18 13.32
C MET A 1 -4.39 9.96 12.55
N ILE A 2 -5.05 9.68 11.43
CA ILE A 2 -4.89 8.48 10.63
C ILE A 2 -3.85 8.76 9.54
N LYS A 3 -2.89 7.85 9.36
CA LYS A 3 -1.86 7.95 8.32
C LYS A 3 -2.34 7.22 7.07
N GLN A 4 -2.64 7.97 6.02
CA GLN A 4 -2.91 7.40 4.71
C GLN A 4 -1.64 7.45 3.87
N SER A 5 -1.12 6.28 3.55
CA SER A 5 -0.03 6.14 2.60
C SER A 5 -0.58 5.98 1.19
N LEU A 6 -0.04 6.75 0.24
CA LEU A 6 -0.41 6.75 -1.16
C LEU A 6 0.83 6.46 -2.01
N GLU A 7 0.65 5.63 -3.01
CA GLU A 7 1.65 5.35 -4.02
C GLU A 7 1.23 6.07 -5.30
N LEU A 8 1.93 7.14 -5.66
CA LEU A 8 1.59 7.98 -6.79
C LEU A 8 2.43 7.62 -8.01
N THR A 9 1.80 7.67 -9.18
CA THR A 9 2.45 7.46 -10.48
C THR A 9 2.16 8.63 -11.41
N ARG A 10 3.17 9.09 -12.14
CA ARG A 10 3.04 10.07 -13.21
C ARG A 10 3.71 9.54 -14.48
N THR A 11 3.02 9.60 -15.61
CA THR A 11 3.61 9.23 -16.91
C THR A 11 4.42 10.39 -17.47
N GLU A 12 5.72 10.19 -17.68
CA GLU A 12 6.60 11.16 -18.32
C GLU A 12 7.17 10.60 -19.62
N ALA A 13 7.82 11.46 -20.43
CA ALA A 13 8.42 11.08 -21.70
C ALA A 13 9.49 9.97 -21.57
N ASN A 14 10.10 9.84 -20.38
CA ASN A 14 11.13 8.85 -20.09
C ASN A 14 10.58 7.59 -19.37
N GLY A 15 9.26 7.49 -19.19
CA GLY A 15 8.60 6.38 -18.49
C GLY A 15 7.79 6.81 -17.26
N PRO A 16 7.18 5.85 -16.54
CA PRO A 16 6.42 6.13 -15.32
C PRO A 16 7.36 6.53 -14.17
N THR A 17 7.07 7.68 -13.55
CA THR A 17 7.70 8.15 -12.32
C THR A 17 6.83 7.77 -11.14
N TYR A 18 7.45 7.22 -10.10
CA TYR A 18 6.76 6.79 -8.89
C TYR A 18 7.16 7.66 -7.70
N ARG A 19 6.18 7.98 -6.85
CA ARG A 19 6.40 8.78 -5.65
C ARG A 19 5.55 8.28 -4.48
N PRO A 20 6.16 7.89 -3.35
CA PRO A 20 5.41 7.69 -2.12
C PRO A 20 4.92 9.05 -1.57
N HIS A 21 3.66 9.10 -1.14
CA HIS A 21 3.04 10.26 -0.51
C HIS A 21 2.33 9.84 0.78
N LEU A 22 2.33 10.72 1.78
CA LEU A 22 1.69 10.45 3.07
C LEU A 22 0.75 11.60 3.41
N GLU A 23 -0.52 11.28 3.62
CA GLU A 23 -1.55 12.20 4.08
C GLU A 23 -1.96 11.90 5.51
N LEU A 24 -2.22 12.97 6.25
CA LEU A 24 -2.71 12.91 7.62
C LEU A 24 -4.17 13.29 7.61
N LEU A 25 -5.03 12.32 7.94
CA LEU A 25 -6.48 12.49 7.96
C LEU A 25 -7.02 12.40 9.38
N ASP A 26 -8.05 13.18 9.68
CA ASP A 26 -8.81 12.99 10.93
C ASP A 26 -9.70 11.75 10.85
N ARG A 27 -10.23 11.44 9.67
CA ARG A 27 -11.08 10.29 9.38
C ARG A 27 -10.90 9.84 7.94
N VAL A 28 -10.91 8.53 7.69
CA VAL A 28 -11.01 7.98 6.34
C VAL A 28 -12.48 7.96 5.92
N SER A 29 -12.79 8.73 4.88
CA SER A 29 -14.07 8.72 4.19
C SER A 29 -13.87 8.78 2.67
N GLY A 30 -14.91 8.41 1.92
CA GLY A 30 -14.90 8.58 0.47
C GLY A 30 -14.62 10.04 0.07
N GLU A 31 -15.18 11.00 0.82
CA GLU A 31 -14.94 12.44 0.59
C GLU A 31 -13.47 12.83 0.78
N SER A 32 -12.81 12.33 1.84
CA SER A 32 -11.38 12.59 2.05
C SER A 32 -10.52 11.97 0.95
N PHE A 33 -10.90 10.78 0.46
CA PHE A 33 -10.19 10.10 -0.60
C PHE A 33 -10.35 10.82 -1.95
N GLU A 34 -11.56 11.22 -2.31
CA GLU A 34 -11.82 12.00 -3.52
C GLU A 34 -11.12 13.37 -3.47
N ALA A 35 -11.05 14.01 -2.30
CA ALA A 35 -10.30 15.25 -2.13
C ALA A 35 -8.79 15.06 -2.35
N ILE A 36 -8.20 13.96 -1.86
CA ILE A 36 -6.79 13.63 -2.10
C ILE A 36 -6.57 13.31 -3.58
N LYS A 37 -7.44 12.49 -4.16
CA LYS A 37 -7.38 12.13 -5.57
C LYS A 37 -7.44 13.36 -6.47
N ALA A 38 -8.38 14.28 -6.23
CA ALA A 38 -8.49 15.52 -6.99
C ALA A 38 -7.21 16.38 -6.90
N LYS A 39 -6.58 16.47 -5.72
CA LYS A 39 -5.29 17.16 -5.56
C LYS A 39 -4.18 16.49 -6.37
N CYS A 40 -4.07 15.16 -6.28
CA CYS A 40 -3.10 14.40 -7.05
C CYS A 40 -3.29 14.62 -8.57
N GLU A 41 -4.53 14.56 -9.06
CA GLU A 41 -4.85 14.76 -10.48
C GLU A 41 -4.50 16.18 -10.96
N VAL A 42 -4.76 17.22 -10.15
CA VAL A 42 -4.36 18.61 -10.46
C VAL A 42 -2.84 18.73 -10.62
N ASP A 43 -2.07 18.00 -9.80
CA ASP A 43 -0.61 17.96 -9.87
C ASP A 43 -0.05 16.96 -10.91
N GLY A 44 -0.93 16.30 -11.68
CA GLY A 44 -0.59 15.33 -12.71
C GLY A 44 -0.17 13.96 -12.18
N TRP A 45 -0.53 13.62 -10.95
CA TRP A 45 -0.28 12.32 -10.30
C TRP A 45 -1.54 11.47 -10.27
N LEU A 46 -1.40 10.17 -10.54
CA LEU A 46 -2.43 9.15 -10.36
C LEU A 46 -2.13 8.33 -9.11
N ILE A 47 -3.15 8.01 -8.33
CA ILE A 47 -3.02 7.08 -7.20
C ILE A 47 -2.97 5.66 -7.77
N HIS A 48 -1.83 5.00 -7.62
CA HIS A 48 -1.60 3.63 -8.04
C HIS A 48 -2.03 2.63 -6.97
N SER A 49 -1.70 2.90 -5.71
CA SER A 49 -2.18 2.14 -4.56
C SER A 49 -2.29 3.04 -3.33
N TRP A 50 -3.00 2.58 -2.29
CA TRP A 50 -3.05 3.26 -1.01
C TRP A 50 -3.32 2.30 0.15
N SER A 51 -2.89 2.69 1.34
CA SER A 51 -3.10 1.97 2.60
C SER A 51 -3.33 2.96 3.73
N VAL A 52 -4.06 2.55 4.75
CA VAL A 52 -4.42 3.41 5.89
C VAL A 52 -3.96 2.84 7.22
N SER A 53 -2.91 2.04 7.18
CA SER A 53 -2.54 1.22 8.31
C SER A 53 -1.53 1.92 9.21
N GLU A 54 -1.72 1.76 10.51
CA GLU A 54 -0.66 1.95 11.51
C GLU A 54 0.27 0.72 11.56
N GLN A 55 -0.17 -0.39 10.95
CA GLN A 55 0.55 -1.66 10.89
C GLN A 55 1.59 -1.62 9.77
N LEU A 56 2.81 -2.10 10.05
CA LEU A 56 3.86 -2.14 9.05
C LEU A 56 3.48 -3.15 7.95
N PRO A 57 3.88 -2.93 6.68
CA PRO A 57 3.56 -3.87 5.60
C PRO A 57 3.93 -5.32 5.94
N TYR A 58 5.04 -5.53 6.65
CA TYR A 58 5.43 -6.85 7.17
C TYR A 58 4.35 -7.48 8.06
N ASP A 59 3.90 -6.77 9.09
CA ASP A 59 2.89 -7.25 10.02
C ASP A 59 1.55 -7.50 9.32
N GLU A 60 1.22 -6.69 8.30
CA GLU A 60 0.03 -6.90 7.46
C GLU A 60 0.11 -8.19 6.64
N GLY A 61 1.26 -8.43 5.99
CA GLY A 61 1.48 -9.65 5.22
C GLY A 61 1.42 -10.89 6.10
N TYR A 62 2.03 -10.83 7.28
CA TYR A 62 1.99 -11.91 8.26
C TYR A 62 0.55 -12.22 8.70
N ALA A 63 -0.24 -11.20 9.01
CA ALA A 63 -1.65 -11.36 9.39
C ALA A 63 -2.51 -11.89 8.23
N ALA A 64 -2.24 -11.45 6.99
CA ALA A 64 -2.94 -11.95 5.80
C ALA A 64 -2.67 -13.44 5.57
N ALA A 65 -1.42 -13.89 5.71
CA ALA A 65 -1.07 -15.31 5.65
C ALA A 65 -1.72 -16.11 6.78
N ALA A 66 -1.74 -15.59 8.01
CA ALA A 66 -2.41 -16.21 9.15
C ALA A 66 -3.93 -16.36 8.96
N ALA A 67 -4.55 -15.43 8.23
CA ALA A 67 -5.96 -15.50 7.85
C ALA A 67 -6.24 -16.46 6.67
N GLY A 68 -5.19 -17.02 6.04
CA GLY A 68 -5.31 -17.90 4.89
C GLY A 68 -5.53 -17.17 3.56
N ASN A 69 -5.23 -15.86 3.49
CA ASN A 69 -5.31 -15.10 2.24
C ASN A 69 -4.11 -15.41 1.34
N ASP A 70 -4.32 -15.41 0.02
CA ASP A 70 -3.26 -15.56 -0.97
C ASP A 70 -2.41 -14.28 -1.09
N SER A 71 -1.19 -14.44 -1.61
CA SER A 71 -0.26 -13.31 -1.83
C SER A 71 -0.75 -12.28 -2.85
N ASP A 72 -1.71 -12.65 -3.70
CA ASP A 72 -2.41 -11.74 -4.63
C ASP A 72 -3.27 -10.68 -3.91
N THR A 73 -3.50 -10.84 -2.60
CA THR A 73 -4.19 -9.84 -1.77
C THR A 73 -3.29 -8.67 -1.33
N ASN A 74 -2.00 -8.70 -1.70
CA ASN A 74 -1.06 -7.63 -1.41
C ASN A 74 -1.57 -6.30 -2.02
N PRO A 75 -1.88 -5.28 -1.19
CA PRO A 75 -2.43 -4.02 -1.68
C PRO A 75 -1.36 -3.12 -2.32
N TYR A 76 -0.08 -3.46 -2.18
CA TYR A 76 1.05 -2.67 -2.65
C TYR A 76 1.52 -3.18 -4.01
N ALA A 77 1.86 -2.25 -4.91
CA ALA A 77 2.35 -2.65 -6.22
C ALA A 77 3.81 -3.12 -6.18
N GLU A 78 4.15 -4.09 -7.04
CA GLU A 78 5.43 -4.83 -7.04
C GLU A 78 6.70 -3.97 -7.00
N HIS A 79 6.63 -2.76 -7.58
CA HIS A 79 7.78 -1.86 -7.67
C HIS A 79 8.02 -1.03 -6.40
N PHE A 80 7.16 -1.12 -5.38
CA PHE A 80 7.35 -0.42 -4.12
C PHE A 80 7.93 -1.31 -3.03
N TRP A 81 8.73 -0.72 -2.14
CA TRP A 81 9.35 -1.45 -1.02
C TRP A 81 8.31 -2.12 -0.11
N LYS A 82 7.11 -1.53 0.01
CA LYS A 82 6.02 -2.07 0.82
C LYS A 82 5.50 -3.39 0.28
N HIS A 83 5.50 -3.58 -1.04
CA HIS A 83 5.14 -4.86 -1.65
C HIS A 83 6.10 -5.95 -1.18
N ASN A 84 7.41 -5.70 -1.29
CA ASN A 84 8.44 -6.64 -0.84
C ASN A 84 8.33 -6.93 0.66
N GLU A 85 8.06 -5.89 1.45
CA GLU A 85 7.98 -6.02 2.90
C GLU A 85 6.73 -6.78 3.35
N TRP A 86 5.59 -6.56 2.69
CA TRP A 86 4.38 -7.36 2.88
C TRP A 86 4.59 -8.82 2.48
N TRP A 87 5.22 -9.06 1.34
CA TRP A 87 5.54 -10.42 0.88
C TRP A 87 6.40 -11.18 1.89
N ARG A 88 7.39 -10.52 2.49
CA ARG A 88 8.24 -11.12 3.54
C ARG A 88 7.46 -11.52 4.78
N GLY A 89 6.50 -10.69 5.20
CA GLY A 89 5.62 -11.02 6.31
C GLY A 89 4.74 -12.24 6.00
N TRP A 90 4.15 -12.24 4.81
CA TRP A 90 3.28 -13.32 4.34
C TRP A 90 4.01 -14.66 4.23
N ASP A 91 5.19 -14.66 3.62
CA ASP A 91 6.04 -15.84 3.44
C ASP A 91 6.54 -16.39 4.78
N SER A 92 6.93 -15.50 5.72
CA SER A 92 7.41 -15.89 7.04
C SER A 92 6.38 -16.69 7.86
N HIS A 93 5.09 -16.37 7.75
CA HIS A 93 4.04 -17.15 8.41
C HIS A 93 3.95 -18.57 7.83
N ARG A 94 4.09 -18.72 6.50
CA ARG A 94 4.02 -20.03 5.84
C ARG A 94 5.17 -20.92 6.25
N GLU A 95 6.39 -20.38 6.30
CA GLU A 95 7.55 -21.11 6.82
C GLU A 95 7.34 -21.54 8.27
N SER A 96 6.71 -20.70 9.12
CA SER A 96 6.41 -21.08 10.50
C SER A 96 5.32 -22.16 10.62
N SER A 97 4.43 -22.25 9.62
CA SER A 97 3.31 -23.20 9.59
C SER A 97 3.73 -24.59 9.07
N ASP A 98 4.80 -24.68 8.28
CA ASP A 98 5.31 -25.92 7.69
C ASP A 98 6.03 -26.84 8.71
N PHE A 99 6.33 -26.31 9.91
CA PHE A 99 7.02 -27.04 10.98
C PHE A 99 6.10 -27.64 12.06
N THR A 100 4.78 -27.68 11.86
CA THR A 100 3.80 -28.26 12.82
C THR A 100 3.05 -29.45 12.22
#